data_AF-A0A659XXZ3-F1
#
_entry.id   AF-A0A659XXZ3-F1
#
_cell.length_a   1.000
_cell.length_b   1.000
_cell.length_c   1.000
_cell.angle_alpha   90.00
_cell.angle_beta   90.00
_cell.angle_gamma   90.00
#
_symmetry.space_group_name_H-M   'P 1'
#
loop_
_entity.id
_entity.type
_entity.pdbx_description
1 polymer ?
#
loop_
_entity_poly.entity_id
_entity_poly.type
_entity_poly.pdbx_seq_one_letter_code
_entity_poly.pdbx_strand_id
1 'polypeptide(L)'
;GGTAQVVDSSFLEASYEGKVEIRNRNVVRNSEGQQMVMGRNMAVLILDEAGKERATHRVAYGSRIFVDDGDKVKRGQRIAEWDPYT
;
A
#
# COMPACT_ATOMS: atom_id res chain seq x y z
N GLY A 1 -5.46 -4.59 34.85
CA GLY A 1 -6.29 -5.22 33.83
C GLY A 1 -6.21 -4.38 32.56
N GLY A 2 -6.10 -5.03 31.41
CA GLY A 2 -6.29 -4.42 30.09
C GLY A 2 -5.04 -3.85 29.42
N THR A 3 -4.11 -4.71 29.01
CA THR A 3 -3.09 -4.37 28.01
C THR A 3 -3.79 -4.06 26.68
N ALA A 4 -3.98 -2.78 26.36
CA ALA A 4 -4.31 -2.36 25.01
C ALA A 4 -3.05 -2.51 24.16
N GLN A 5 -2.75 -3.73 23.71
CA GLN A 5 -1.88 -3.91 22.55
C GLN A 5 -2.73 -3.57 21.33
N VAL A 6 -2.95 -2.27 21.12
CA VAL A 6 -3.26 -1.79 19.78
C VAL A 6 -1.96 -1.97 19.03
N VAL A 7 -1.80 -3.15 18.42
CA VAL A 7 -0.76 -3.35 17.40
C VAL A 7 -1.21 -2.49 16.23
N ASP A 8 -0.83 -1.23 16.35
CA ASP A 8 -1.02 -0.17 15.38
C ASP A 8 -0.25 -0.57 14.14
N SER A 9 -0.92 -1.30 13.26
CA SER A 9 -0.33 -1.72 11.99
C SER A 9 -0.44 -0.50 11.08
N SER A 10 0.47 0.46 11.25
CA SER A 10 0.52 1.68 10.46
C SER A 10 1.11 1.44 9.06
N PHE A 11 1.03 0.20 8.56
CA PHE A 11 1.60 -0.22 7.30
C PHE A 11 0.75 -1.30 6.62
N LEU A 12 0.88 -1.36 5.31
CA LEU A 12 0.32 -2.36 4.43
C LEU A 12 1.45 -3.20 3.85
N GLU A 13 1.35 -4.50 4.00
CA GLU A 13 2.24 -5.48 3.39
C GLU A 13 1.52 -6.30 2.32
N ALA A 14 2.29 -6.75 1.34
CA ALA A 14 1.81 -7.63 0.29
C ALA A 14 1.41 -8.98 0.86
N SER A 15 0.14 -9.35 0.70
CA SER A 15 -0.36 -10.66 1.13
C SER A 15 0.18 -11.81 0.27
N TYR A 16 0.52 -11.53 -1.00
CA TYR A 16 1.02 -12.47 -1.97
C TYR A 16 2.17 -11.86 -2.77
N GLU A 17 3.00 -12.70 -3.35
CA GLU A 17 3.90 -12.26 -4.42
C GLU A 17 3.13 -12.11 -5.73
N GLY A 18 3.54 -11.13 -6.54
CA GLY A 18 2.84 -10.83 -7.80
C GLY A 18 3.20 -9.46 -8.36
N LYS A 19 2.45 -9.06 -9.37
CA LYS A 19 2.54 -7.74 -9.99
C LYS A 19 1.56 -6.78 -9.32
N VAL A 20 2.02 -5.59 -8.96
CA VAL A 20 1.20 -4.52 -8.44
C VAL A 20 0.42 -3.84 -9.56
N GLU A 21 -0.86 -3.61 -9.34
CA GLU A 21 -1.71 -2.77 -10.18
C GLU A 21 -2.41 -1.74 -9.30
N ILE A 22 -2.31 -0.45 -9.65
CA ILE A 22 -2.86 0.63 -8.84
C ILE A 22 -4.11 1.21 -9.53
N ARG A 23 -5.27 0.99 -8.92
CA ARG A 23 -6.52 1.64 -9.35
C ARG A 23 -6.60 3.05 -8.80
N ASN A 24 -6.99 3.99 -9.68
CA ASN A 24 -7.04 5.42 -9.39
C ASN A 24 -5.71 5.96 -8.84
N ARG A 25 -4.60 5.60 -9.50
CA ARG A 25 -3.25 6.03 -9.13
C ARG A 25 -3.19 7.55 -9.02
N ASN A 26 -3.13 8.04 -7.79
CA ASN A 26 -2.96 9.45 -7.48
C ASN A 26 -1.93 9.57 -6.37
N VAL A 27 -0.67 9.68 -6.81
CA VAL A 27 0.52 9.67 -5.97
C VAL A 27 1.39 10.83 -6.41
N VAL A 28 1.86 11.62 -5.45
CA VAL A 28 2.75 12.76 -5.69
C VAL A 28 4.08 12.51 -4.98
N ARG A 29 5.16 13.05 -5.53
CA ARG A 29 6.48 12.97 -4.89
C ARG A 29 6.71 14.24 -4.08
N ASN A 30 7.00 14.10 -2.79
CA ASN A 30 7.35 15.25 -1.95
C ASN A 30 8.81 15.68 -2.18
N SER A 31 9.22 16.81 -1.58
CA SER A 31 10.58 17.34 -1.69
C SER A 31 11.66 16.42 -1.12
N GLU A 32 11.29 15.52 -0.21
CA GLU A 32 12.18 14.49 0.34
C GLU A 32 12.28 13.24 -0.57
N GLY A 33 11.64 13.28 -1.74
CA GLY A 33 11.66 12.20 -2.72
C GLY A 33 10.72 11.04 -2.40
N GLN A 34 9.84 11.18 -1.42
CA GLN A 34 8.89 10.18 -0.96
C GLN A 34 7.60 10.23 -1.78
N GLN A 35 7.04 9.07 -2.11
CA GLN A 35 5.77 8.97 -2.82
C GLN A 35 4.61 8.98 -1.81
N MET A 36 3.79 10.03 -1.89
CA MET A 36 2.64 10.27 -1.01
C MET A 36 1.34 10.10 -1.78
N VAL A 37 0.42 9.34 -1.21
CA VAL A 37 -0.91 9.09 -1.78
C VAL A 37 -1.79 10.31 -1.59
N MET A 38 -2.25 10.87 -2.70
CA MET A 38 -3.18 12.01 -2.71
C MET A 38 -4.60 11.60 -3.13
N GLY A 39 -4.79 10.32 -3.50
CA GLY A 39 -6.09 9.75 -3.84
C GLY A 39 -6.85 9.27 -2.60
N ARG A 40 -8.13 9.67 -2.48
CA ARG A 40 -9.03 9.15 -1.45
C ARG A 40 -9.63 7.78 -1.78
N ASN A 41 -9.64 7.41 -3.07
CA ASN A 41 -10.21 6.17 -3.61
C ASN A 41 -9.14 5.31 -4.31
N MET A 42 -7.90 5.36 -3.82
CA MET A 42 -6.81 4.59 -4.37
C MET A 42 -6.81 3.17 -3.81
N ALA A 43 -6.60 2.18 -4.68
CA ALA A 43 -6.49 0.78 -4.29
C ALA A 43 -5.30 0.14 -4.99
N VAL A 44 -4.54 -0.64 -4.22
CA VAL A 44 -3.43 -1.45 -4.68
C VAL A 44 -3.92 -2.88 -4.83
N LEU A 45 -3.76 -3.44 -6.01
CA LEU A 45 -4.08 -4.81 -6.35
C LEU A 45 -2.79 -5.58 -6.56
N ILE A 46 -2.81 -6.85 -6.18
CA ILE A 46 -1.73 -7.78 -6.47
C ILE A 46 -2.28 -8.78 -7.47
N LEU A 47 -1.70 -8.82 -8.66
CA LEU A 47 -2.01 -9.75 -9.72
C LEU A 47 -1.02 -10.92 -9.70
N ASP A 48 -1.49 -12.13 -9.98
CA ASP A 48 -0.60 -13.26 -10.23
C ASP A 48 0.03 -13.19 -11.63
N GLU A 49 0.84 -14.20 -11.97
CA GLU A 49 1.49 -14.31 -13.29
C GLU A 49 0.48 -14.49 -14.44
N ALA A 50 -0.73 -14.99 -14.14
CA ALA A 50 -1.83 -15.11 -15.10
C ALA A 50 -2.65 -13.81 -15.22
N GLY A 51 -2.30 -12.75 -14.48
CA GLY A 51 -3.01 -11.47 -14.48
C GLY A 51 -4.29 -11.47 -13.63
N LYS A 52 -4.48 -12.46 -12.76
CA LYS A 52 -5.67 -12.56 -11.90
C LYS A 52 -5.44 -11.82 -10.58
N GLU A 53 -6.45 -11.06 -10.14
CA GLU A 53 -6.45 -10.37 -8.86
C GLU A 53 -6.38 -11.36 -7.69
N ARG A 54 -5.26 -11.36 -6.97
CA ARG A 54 -4.99 -12.17 -5.77
C ARG A 54 -5.38 -11.46 -4.49
N ALA A 55 -5.18 -10.14 -4.45
CA ALA A 55 -5.48 -9.30 -3.30
C ALA A 55 -5.79 -7.88 -3.76
N THR A 56 -6.60 -7.19 -2.96
CA THR A 56 -6.91 -5.77 -3.14
C THR A 56 -6.87 -5.09 -1.79
N HIS A 57 -6.10 -4.02 -1.71
CA HIS A 57 -5.87 -3.25 -0.51
C HIS A 57 -6.15 -1.78 -0.80
N ARG A 58 -7.06 -1.18 -0.03
CA ARG A 58 -7.30 0.26 -0.11
C ARG A 58 -6.19 0.99 0.62
N VAL A 59 -5.62 2.00 -0.02
CA VAL A 59 -4.58 2.82 0.58
C VAL A 59 -5.20 4.14 1.03
N ALA A 60 -4.90 4.56 2.25
CA ALA A 60 -5.42 5.79 2.79
C ALA A 60 -4.77 7.01 2.13
N TYR A 61 -5.48 8.13 2.16
CA TYR A 61 -4.92 9.42 1.78
C TYR A 61 -3.81 9.82 2.75
N GLY A 62 -2.74 10.42 2.24
CA GLY A 62 -1.59 10.81 3.05
C GLY A 62 -0.66 9.64 3.41
N SER A 63 -0.99 8.41 3.02
CA SER A 63 -0.07 7.28 3.16
C SER A 63 1.13 7.45 2.24
N ARG A 64 2.29 7.01 2.70
CA ARG A 64 3.49 6.80 1.90
C ARG A 64 3.40 5.47 1.17
N ILE A 65 3.64 5.46 -0.13
CA ILE A 65 3.67 4.23 -0.94
C ILE A 65 5.11 3.92 -1.35
N PHE A 66 5.47 2.63 -1.35
CA PHE A 66 6.81 2.14 -1.70
C PHE A 66 6.83 1.38 -3.03
N VAL A 67 5.66 1.16 -3.63
CA VAL A 67 5.48 0.41 -4.87
C VAL A 67 4.73 1.29 -5.87
N ASP A 68 4.92 1.03 -7.15
CA ASP A 68 4.23 1.72 -8.21
C ASP A 68 3.43 0.75 -9.10
N ASP A 69 2.68 1.29 -10.05
CA ASP A 69 1.93 0.47 -10.98
C ASP A 69 2.87 -0.35 -11.85
N GLY A 70 2.63 -1.66 -11.90
CA GLY A 70 3.44 -2.61 -12.63
C GLY A 70 4.66 -3.14 -11.89
N ASP A 71 4.91 -2.70 -10.66
CA ASP A 71 6.02 -3.19 -9.84
C ASP A 71 5.81 -4.66 -9.41
N LYS A 72 6.88 -5.36 -9.05
CA LYS A 72 6.79 -6.76 -8.58
C LYS A 72 7.03 -6.79 -7.08
N VAL A 73 6.05 -7.31 -6.35
CA VAL A 73 6.13 -7.46 -4.89
C VAL A 73 6.26 -8.92 -4.50
N LYS A 74 6.92 -9.16 -3.36
CA LYS A 74 6.94 -10.45 -2.68
C LYS A 74 6.00 -10.44 -1.49
N ARG A 75 5.55 -11.62 -1.06
CA ARG A 75 4.77 -11.75 0.18
C ARG A 75 5.55 -11.16 1.37
N GLY A 76 4.90 -10.32 2.16
CA GLY A 76 5.50 -9.60 3.29
C GLY A 76 6.27 -8.34 2.89
N GLN A 77 6.33 -7.98 1.60
CA GLN A 77 6.95 -6.72 1.18
C GLN A 77 6.05 -5.53 1.57
N ARG A 78 6.64 -4.48 2.12
CA ARG A 78 5.92 -3.25 2.47
C ARG A 78 5.45 -2.53 1.21
N ILE A 79 4.15 -2.34 1.10
CA ILE A 79 3.46 -1.67 -0.02
C ILE A 79 3.25 -0.21 0.32
N ALA A 80 2.68 0.07 1.49
CA ALA A 80 2.39 1.42 1.94
C ALA A 80 2.54 1.53 3.47
N GLU A 81 2.68 2.74 3.95
CA GLU A 81 2.77 3.08 5.38
C GLU A 81 2.04 4.40 5.61
N TRP A 82 1.35 4.52 6.73
CA TRP A 82 0.65 5.74 7.14
C TRP A 82 0.99 6.05 8.59
N ASP A 83 0.88 7.33 8.96
CA ASP A 83 0.98 7.72 10.36
C ASP A 83 -0.40 7.56 11.02
N PRO A 84 -0.54 6.78 12.11
CA PRO A 84 -1.82 6.53 12.76
C PRO A 84 -2.26 7.69 13.67
N TYR A 85 -1.38 8.66 13.92
CA TYR A 85 -1.61 9.80 14.78
C TYR A 85 -1.97 11.09 14.02
N THR A 86 -2.21 11.01 12.70
CA THR A 86 -2.60 12.15 11.85
C THR A 86 -4.02 12.04 11.31
#